data_AF-A0A925CDX1-F1
#
_entry.id   AF-A0A925CDX1-F1
#
_cell.length_a   1.000
_cell.length_b   1.000
_cell.length_c   1.000
_cell.angle_alpha   90.00
_cell.angle_beta   90.00
_cell.angle_gamma   90.00
#
_symmetry.space_group_name_H-M   'P 1'
#
loop_
_entity.id
_entity.type
_entity.pdbx_description
1 polymer ?
#
loop_
_entity_poly.entity_id
_entity_poly.type
_entity_poly.pdbx_seq_one_letter_code
_entity_poly.pdbx_strand_id
1 'polypeptide(L)'
;MPGVQVVRKNIQTMLLGIRHRLITFFEGASYRHVAGATGYHHEQVRRYLTTGKPAIDFVATVSIEFNLSLDWIIHGRGDPPLPLRARRELAMQASEPQNPPEPQREVSKGRAST
;
A
#
# COMPACT_ATOMS: atom_id res chain seq x y z
N MET A 1 -16.95 -27.47 -27.09
CA MET A 1 -17.24 -26.02 -27.10
C MET A 1 -15.96 -25.23 -26.83
N PRO A 2 -15.22 -24.80 -27.87
CA PRO A 2 -13.94 -24.08 -27.72
C PRO A 2 -14.05 -22.75 -26.94
N GLY A 3 -15.21 -22.08 -26.98
CA GLY A 3 -15.43 -20.81 -26.26
C GLY A 3 -15.37 -20.91 -24.73
N VAL A 4 -15.73 -22.05 -24.15
CA VAL A 4 -15.73 -22.23 -22.67
C VAL A 4 -14.32 -22.27 -22.10
N GLN A 5 -13.34 -22.79 -22.85
CA GLN A 5 -11.95 -22.85 -22.40
C GLN A 5 -11.29 -21.46 -22.42
N VAL A 6 -11.60 -20.64 -23.43
CA VAL A 6 -11.08 -19.27 -23.54
C VAL A 6 -11.55 -18.41 -22.37
N VAL A 7 -12.85 -18.47 -22.03
CA VAL A 7 -13.41 -17.72 -20.89
C VAL A 7 -12.75 -18.13 -19.57
N ARG A 8 -12.56 -19.44 -19.34
CA ARG A 8 -11.89 -19.93 -18.12
C ARG A 8 -10.45 -19.43 -18.01
N LYS A 9 -9.70 -19.43 -19.12
CA LYS A 9 -8.32 -18.93 -19.16
C LYS A 9 -8.27 -17.43 -18.83
N ASN A 10 -9.17 -16.64 -19.41
CA ASN A 10 -9.24 -15.20 -19.16
C ASN A 10 -9.54 -14.89 -17.68
N ILE A 11 -10.48 -15.60 -17.07
CA ILE A 11 -10.80 -15.46 -15.64
C ILE A 11 -9.59 -15.83 -14.77
N GLN A 12 -8.86 -16.90 -15.10
CA GLN A 12 -7.66 -17.27 -14.37
C GLN A 12 -6.56 -16.20 -14.48
N THR A 13 -6.33 -15.65 -15.68
CA THR A 13 -5.38 -14.55 -15.88
C THR A 13 -5.77 -13.31 -15.08
N MET A 14 -7.05 -12.96 -15.06
CA MET A 14 -7.57 -11.84 -14.27
C MET A 14 -7.35 -12.04 -12.76
N LEU A 15 -7.68 -13.21 -12.22
CA LEU A 15 -7.48 -13.53 -10.80
C LEU A 15 -6.00 -13.50 -10.41
N LEU A 16 -5.12 -13.98 -11.30
CA LEU A 16 -3.67 -13.90 -11.09
C LEU A 16 -3.20 -12.45 -11.04
N GLY A 17 -3.71 -11.59 -11.92
CA GLY A 17 -3.42 -10.16 -11.94
C GLY A 17 -3.86 -9.44 -10.67
N ILE A 18 -5.08 -9.72 -10.19
CA ILE A 18 -5.60 -9.19 -8.92
C ILE A 18 -4.66 -9.58 -7.78
N ARG A 19 -4.34 -10.88 -7.68
CA ARG A 19 -3.46 -11.39 -6.62
C ARG A 19 -2.07 -10.74 -6.68
N HIS A 20 -1.47 -10.64 -7.86
CA HIS A 20 -0.15 -10.04 -8.02
C HIS A 20 -0.14 -8.59 -7.53
N ARG A 21 -1.13 -7.78 -7.92
CA ARG A 21 -1.25 -6.39 -7.46
C ARG A 21 -1.44 -6.27 -5.95
N LEU A 22 -2.26 -7.14 -5.35
CA LEU A 22 -2.44 -7.16 -3.90
C LEU A 22 -1.14 -7.53 -3.17
N ILE A 23 -0.38 -8.52 -3.67
CA ILE A 23 0.93 -8.88 -3.11
C ILE A 23 1.90 -7.69 -3.20
N THR A 24 1.98 -7.05 -4.36
CA THR A 24 2.87 -5.88 -4.57
C THR A 24 2.50 -4.74 -3.64
N PHE A 25 1.21 -4.44 -3.48
CA PHE A 25 0.78 -3.39 -2.56
C PHE A 25 1.10 -3.72 -1.09
N PHE A 26 0.83 -4.96 -0.67
CA PHE A 26 1.08 -5.42 0.70
C PHE A 26 2.55 -5.78 0.98
N GLU A 27 3.47 -5.45 0.09
CA GLU A 27 4.89 -5.68 0.31
C GLU A 27 5.35 -5.03 1.63
N GLY A 28 6.05 -5.81 2.46
CA GLY A 28 6.51 -5.41 3.79
C GLY A 28 5.46 -5.43 4.90
N ALA A 29 4.20 -5.78 4.60
CA ALA A 29 3.18 -6.01 5.62
C ALA A 29 3.07 -7.48 6.00
N SER A 30 2.85 -7.75 7.29
CA SER A 30 2.55 -9.11 7.75
C SER A 30 1.07 -9.45 7.50
N TYR A 31 0.75 -10.75 7.34
CA TYR A 31 -0.66 -11.17 7.20
C TYR A 31 -1.52 -10.79 8.42
N ARG A 32 -0.91 -10.68 9.61
CA ARG A 32 -1.59 -10.20 10.81
C ARG A 32 -1.92 -8.71 10.74
N HIS A 33 -1.05 -7.91 10.14
CA HIS A 33 -1.31 -6.48 9.93
C HIS A 33 -2.51 -6.29 8.98
N VAL A 34 -2.51 -7.00 7.85
CA VAL A 34 -3.61 -6.94 6.88
C VAL A 34 -4.92 -7.48 7.48
N ALA A 35 -4.85 -8.57 8.26
CA ALA A 35 -5.99 -9.10 9.01
C ALA A 35 -6.56 -8.07 10.00
N GLY A 36 -5.70 -7.35 10.71
CA GLY A 36 -6.13 -6.31 11.65
C GLY A 36 -6.88 -5.16 10.99
N ALA A 37 -6.47 -4.75 9.79
CA ALA A 37 -7.16 -3.71 9.03
C ALA A 37 -8.48 -4.20 8.41
N THR A 38 -8.48 -5.42 7.85
CA THR A 38 -9.62 -5.93 7.06
C THR A 38 -10.66 -6.70 7.88
N GLY A 39 -10.37 -7.04 9.13
CA GLY A 39 -11.23 -7.91 9.96
C GLY A 39 -11.21 -9.39 9.56
N TYR A 40 -10.46 -9.78 8.53
CA TYR A 40 -10.32 -11.17 8.10
C TYR A 40 -9.32 -11.93 8.96
N HIS A 41 -9.48 -13.25 9.06
CA HIS A 41 -8.49 -14.08 9.74
C HIS A 41 -7.17 -14.13 8.95
N HIS A 42 -6.02 -14.03 9.63
CA HIS A 42 -4.69 -13.97 9.00
C HIS A 42 -4.38 -15.16 8.07
N GLU A 43 -4.87 -16.37 8.39
CA GLU A 43 -4.74 -17.53 7.50
C GLU A 43 -5.60 -17.40 6.23
N GLN A 44 -6.76 -16.74 6.30
CA GLN A 44 -7.57 -16.45 5.10
C GLN A 44 -6.86 -15.44 4.21
N VAL A 45 -6.31 -14.38 4.80
CA VAL A 45 -5.50 -13.39 4.09
C VAL A 45 -4.30 -14.06 3.41
N ARG A 46 -3.55 -14.89 4.13
CA ARG A 46 -2.43 -15.67 3.55
C ARG A 46 -2.90 -16.49 2.35
N ARG A 47 -4.03 -17.21 2.47
CA ARG A 47 -4.57 -18.00 1.36
C ARG A 47 -4.92 -17.15 0.16
N TYR A 48 -5.63 -16.03 0.33
CA TYR A 48 -5.98 -15.13 -0.77
C TYR A 48 -4.77 -14.53 -1.48
N LEU A 49 -3.71 -14.23 -0.72
CA LEU A 49 -2.49 -13.64 -1.29
C LEU A 49 -1.52 -14.68 -1.88
N THR A 50 -1.65 -15.97 -1.57
CA THR A 50 -0.68 -16.99 -2.05
C THR A 50 -1.26 -17.93 -3.10
N THR A 51 -2.30 -18.69 -2.76
CA THR A 51 -2.77 -19.83 -3.57
C THR A 51 -4.26 -19.79 -3.89
N GLY A 52 -5.05 -19.10 -3.07
CA GLY A 52 -6.50 -19.01 -3.17
C GLY A 52 -7.00 -18.00 -4.20
N LYS A 53 -8.31 -17.95 -4.33
CA LYS A 53 -9.04 -16.92 -5.06
C LYS A 53 -9.60 -15.93 -4.04
N PRO A 54 -9.19 -14.64 -4.07
CA PRO A 54 -9.75 -13.66 -3.17
C PRO A 54 -11.26 -13.52 -3.42
N ALA A 55 -12.04 -13.49 -2.34
CA ALA A 55 -13.46 -13.16 -2.43
C ALA A 55 -13.62 -11.70 -2.85
N ILE A 56 -14.73 -11.37 -3.51
CA ILE A 56 -15.02 -9.99 -3.91
C ILE A 56 -15.14 -9.07 -2.70
N ASP A 57 -15.70 -9.57 -1.60
CA ASP A 57 -15.84 -8.84 -0.35
C ASP A 57 -14.47 -8.45 0.22
N PHE A 58 -13.51 -9.39 0.28
CA PHE A 58 -12.13 -9.10 0.68
C PHE A 58 -11.49 -8.00 -0.18
N VAL A 59 -11.69 -8.05 -1.51
CA VAL A 59 -11.15 -7.03 -2.42
C VAL A 59 -11.79 -5.65 -2.16
N ALA A 60 -13.10 -5.61 -1.91
CA ALA A 60 -13.81 -4.39 -1.57
C ALA A 60 -13.35 -3.81 -0.21
N THR A 61 -13.23 -4.65 0.82
CA THR A 61 -12.71 -4.23 2.13
C THR A 61 -11.30 -3.66 2.00
N VAL A 62 -10.42 -4.31 1.24
CA VAL A 62 -9.06 -3.78 1.00
C VAL A 62 -9.09 -2.43 0.27
N SER A 63 -10.00 -2.26 -0.70
CA SER A 63 -10.17 -0.98 -1.39
C SER A 63 -10.56 0.15 -0.42
N ILE A 64 -11.48 -0.12 0.51
CA ILE A 64 -11.94 0.84 1.50
C ILE A 64 -10.85 1.14 2.53
N GLU A 65 -10.32 0.11 3.20
CA GLU A 65 -9.38 0.26 4.33
C GLU A 65 -8.04 0.89 3.94
N PHE A 66 -7.57 0.63 2.71
CA PHE A 66 -6.28 1.12 2.24
C PHE A 66 -6.38 2.28 1.24
N ASN A 67 -7.61 2.76 0.99
CA ASN A 67 -7.94 3.79 0.00
C ASN A 67 -7.33 3.47 -1.38
N LEU A 68 -7.65 2.28 -1.89
CA LEU A 68 -7.16 1.80 -3.19
C LEU A 68 -8.25 1.87 -4.24
N SER A 69 -7.87 2.24 -5.46
CA SER A 69 -8.77 2.17 -6.61
C SER A 69 -9.14 0.73 -6.92
N LEU A 70 -10.44 0.43 -6.91
CA LEU A 70 -10.96 -0.87 -7.31
C LEU A 70 -10.64 -1.17 -8.79
N ASP A 71 -10.62 -0.16 -9.65
CA ASP A 71 -10.25 -0.31 -11.06
C ASP A 71 -8.77 -0.68 -11.23
N TRP A 72 -7.90 -0.14 -10.36
CA TRP A 72 -6.51 -0.57 -10.30
C TRP A 72 -6.40 -2.02 -9.80
N ILE A 73 -7.09 -2.39 -8.72
CA ILE A 73 -7.01 -3.76 -8.19
C ILE A 73 -7.51 -4.78 -9.22
N ILE A 74 -8.63 -4.51 -9.88
CA ILE A 74 -9.30 -5.46 -10.77
C ILE A 74 -8.66 -5.47 -12.17
N HIS A 75 -8.42 -4.31 -12.75
CA HIS A 75 -7.97 -4.17 -14.14
C HIS A 75 -6.53 -3.70 -14.29
N GLY A 76 -5.89 -3.20 -13.22
CA GLY A 76 -4.56 -2.62 -13.29
C GLY A 76 -4.53 -1.25 -13.99
N ARG A 77 -5.67 -0.55 -14.02
CA ARG A 77 -5.80 0.78 -14.64
C ARG A 77 -5.69 1.88 -13.59
N GLY A 78 -5.14 3.01 -14.00
CA GLY A 78 -4.84 4.14 -13.11
C GLY A 78 -3.47 4.04 -12.44
N ASP A 79 -3.16 5.01 -11.58
CA ASP A 79 -1.85 5.09 -10.94
C ASP A 79 -1.68 3.99 -9.88
N PRO A 80 -0.57 3.24 -9.91
CA PRO A 80 -0.29 2.24 -8.90
C PRO A 80 -0.06 2.93 -7.55
N PRO A 81 -0.73 2.46 -6.49
CA PRO A 81 -0.49 2.96 -5.15
C PRO A 81 0.94 2.61 -4.72
N LEU A 82 1.54 3.49 -3.91
CA LEU A 82 2.80 3.17 -3.23
C LEU A 82 2.61 1.92 -2.36
N PRO A 83 3.54 0.94 -2.41
CA PRO A 83 3.53 -0.20 -1.51
C PRO A 83 3.51 0.23 -0.04
N LEU A 84 2.93 -0.60 0.83
CA LEU A 84 2.82 -0.29 2.26
C LEU A 84 4.19 -0.05 2.91
N ARG A 85 5.21 -0.80 2.51
CA ARG A 85 6.60 -0.54 2.92
C ARG A 85 7.03 0.89 2.63
N ALA A 86 6.88 1.35 1.39
CA ALA A 86 7.29 2.69 0.96
C ALA A 86 6.48 3.78 1.70
N ARG A 87 5.17 3.57 1.90
CA ARG A 87 4.34 4.47 2.70
C ARG A 87 4.85 4.61 4.13
N ARG A 88 5.27 3.50 4.73
CA ARG A 88 5.82 3.48 6.10
C ARG A 88 7.17 4.20 6.18
N GLU A 89 8.04 4.01 5.19
CA GLU A 89 9.33 4.72 5.09
C GLU A 89 9.13 6.23 4.99
N LEU A 90 8.21 6.69 4.13
CA LEU A 90 7.84 8.12 4.00
C LEU A 90 7.26 8.69 5.30
N ALA A 91 6.41 7.92 5.99
CA ALA A 91 5.86 8.35 7.27
C ALA A 91 6.94 8.52 8.35
N MET A 92 7.96 7.66 8.36
CA MET A 92 9.11 7.81 9.29
C MET A 92 9.93 9.06 8.99
N GLN A 93 10.19 9.36 7.71
CA GLN A 93 10.91 10.58 7.30
C GLN A 93 10.13 11.85 7.63
N ALA A 94 8.80 11.84 7.44
CA ALA A 94 7.95 12.98 7.76
C ALA A 94 7.84 13.25 9.28
N SER A 95 8.14 12.25 10.12
CA SER A 95 8.14 12.40 11.59
C SER A 95 9.48 12.90 12.17
N GLU A 96 10.49 13.14 11.34
CA GLU A 96 11.75 13.73 11.78
C GLU A 96 11.54 15.23 12.06
N PRO A 97 11.77 15.73 13.30
CA PRO A 97 11.53 17.12 13.62
C PRO A 97 12.50 18.00 12.82
N GLN A 98 11.96 18.68 11.82
CA GLN A 98 12.67 19.75 11.12
C GLN A 98 12.98 20.84 12.15
N ASN A 99 14.21 20.84 12.65
CA ASN A 99 14.69 21.79 13.65
C ASN A 99 14.44 23.20 13.10
N PRO A 100 13.71 24.09 13.81
CA PRO A 100 13.50 25.45 13.32
C PRO A 100 14.86 26.11 13.09
N PRO A 101 15.03 26.92 12.03
CA PRO A 101 16.30 27.59 11.78
C PRO A 101 16.69 28.38 13.04
N GLU A 102 17.87 28.07 13.59
CA GLU A 102 18.42 28.78 14.74
C GLU A 102 18.36 30.28 14.45
N PRO A 103 17.76 31.11 15.33
CA PRO A 103 17.77 32.54 15.13
C PRO A 103 19.24 32.97 15.10
N GLN A 104 19.68 33.52 13.97
CA GLN A 104 21.03 34.03 13.81
C GLN A 104 21.28 35.04 14.93
N ARG A 105 22.10 34.65 15.92
CA ARG A 105 22.53 35.56 16.98
C ARG A 105 23.26 36.69 16.29
N GLU A 106 22.60 37.84 16.20
CA GLU A 106 23.20 39.11 15.81
C GLU A 106 24.40 39.36 16.73
N VAL A 107 25.59 39.11 16.22
CA VAL A 107 26.84 39.41 16.92
C VAL A 107 26.93 40.92 16.97
N SER A 108 26.40 41.48 18.06
CA SER A 108 26.53 42.88 18.43
C SER A 108 28.03 43.16 18.59
N LYS A 109 28.64 43.76 17.56
CA LYS A 109 29.98 44.33 17.62
C LYS A 109 29.95 45.49 18.61
N GLY A 110 30.25 45.19 19.88
CA GLY A 110 30.63 46.19 20.88
C GLY A 110 31.96 46.82 20.48
N ARG A 111 31.90 47.94 19.76
CA ARG A 111 33.05 48.78 19.43
C ARG A 111 33.23 49.76 20.58
N ALA A 112 34.07 49.40 21.55
CA ALA A 112 34.59 50.37 22.51
C ALA A 112 35.69 51.18 21.82
N SER A 113 35.52 52.49 21.74
CA SER A 113 36.59 53.43 21.41
C SER A 113 36.39 54.70 22.20
N THR A 114 37.50 55.11 22.83
CA THR A 114 37.84 56.40 23.44
C THR A 114 37.45 56.57 24.90
#